data_AF-A0A1I5JG06-F1
#
_entry.id   AF-A0A1I5JG06-F1
#
_cell.length_a   1.000
_cell.length_b   1.000
_cell.length_c   1.000
_cell.angle_alpha   90.00
_cell.angle_beta   90.00
_cell.angle_gamma   90.00
#
_symmetry.space_group_name_H-M   'P 1'
#
loop_
_entity.id
_entity.type
_entity.pdbx_description
1 polymer ?
#
loop_
_entity_poly.entity_id
_entity_poly.type
_entity_poly.pdbx_seq_one_letter_code
_entity_poly.pdbx_strand_id
1 'polypeptide(L)'
;MPANALVQTRIDADIRDRASAVLESMGLTVSDAVRILLTRTANEGTLPIDLVTNSEAYDIWFRAKVREALDDTRPDIANEQVELHFAERRAAARRKASEPKARRPLKDSGFPE
;
A
#
# COMPACT_ATOMS: atom_id res chain seq x y z
N MET A 1 -24.57 15.77 -24.34
CA MET A 1 -24.99 16.66 -23.23
C MET A 1 -23.74 17.00 -22.43
N PRO A 2 -23.50 18.25 -22.03
CA PRO A 2 -22.35 18.58 -21.19
C PRO A 2 -22.47 17.87 -19.83
N ALA A 3 -21.39 17.26 -19.36
CA ALA A 3 -21.35 16.67 -18.02
C ALA A 3 -21.37 17.79 -16.97
N ASN A 4 -22.47 17.89 -16.21
CA ASN A 4 -22.70 18.95 -15.22
C ASN A 4 -22.83 18.42 -13.78
N ALA A 5 -22.70 17.10 -13.58
CA ALA A 5 -22.74 16.48 -12.27
C ALA A 5 -21.42 16.72 -11.53
N LEU A 6 -21.50 17.19 -10.27
CA LEU A 6 -20.36 17.46 -9.42
C LEU A 6 -20.13 16.32 -8.42
N VAL A 7 -18.86 15.98 -8.22
CA VAL A 7 -18.41 15.00 -7.22
C VAL A 7 -17.64 15.76 -6.15
N GLN A 8 -18.12 15.69 -4.90
CA GLN A 8 -17.51 16.35 -3.75
C GLN A 8 -17.20 15.32 -2.66
N THR A 9 -15.95 15.27 -2.23
CA THR A 9 -15.47 14.39 -1.16
C THR A 9 -14.57 15.18 -0.22
N ARG A 10 -14.67 14.89 1.07
CA ARG A 10 -13.76 15.44 2.09
C ARG A 10 -12.44 14.69 2.05
N ILE A 11 -11.35 15.44 2.03
CA ILE A 11 -9.99 14.92 2.10
C ILE A 11 -9.14 15.89 2.91
N ASP A 12 -8.10 15.38 3.54
CA ASP A 12 -7.07 16.20 4.17
C ASP A 12 -6.36 17.08 3.13
N ALA A 13 -6.06 18.34 3.50
CA ALA A 13 -5.51 19.32 2.57
C ALA A 13 -4.07 18.94 2.13
N ASP A 14 -3.24 18.44 3.04
CA ASP A 14 -1.87 18.04 2.73
C ASP A 14 -1.85 16.79 1.83
N ILE A 15 -2.84 15.91 1.97
CA ILE A 15 -3.04 14.77 1.07
C ILE A 15 -3.45 15.25 -0.32
N ARG A 16 -4.41 16.17 -0.42
CA ARG A 16 -4.86 16.73 -1.71
C ARG A 16 -3.70 17.37 -2.48
N ASP A 17 -2.90 18.19 -1.81
CA ASP A 17 -1.85 18.96 -2.46
C ASP A 17 -0.72 18.05 -2.94
N ARG A 18 -0.33 17.04 -2.14
CA ARG A 18 0.61 16.01 -2.58
C ARG A 18 0.08 15.18 -3.74
N ALA A 19 -1.19 14.80 -3.71
CA ALA A 19 -1.80 14.05 -4.80
C ALA A 19 -1.85 14.87 -6.11
N SER A 20 -2.14 16.17 -6.02
CA SER A 20 -2.13 17.08 -7.17
C SER A 20 -0.75 17.15 -7.81
N ALA A 21 0.31 17.33 -7.01
CA ALA A 21 1.69 17.39 -7.51
C ALA A 21 2.12 16.09 -8.22
N VAL A 22 1.74 14.92 -7.68
CA VAL A 22 2.05 13.63 -8.31
C VAL A 22 1.30 13.46 -9.63
N LEU A 23 0.00 13.77 -9.67
CA LEU A 23 -0.79 13.66 -10.90
C LEU A 23 -0.32 14.65 -11.98
N GLU A 24 0.05 15.87 -11.58
CA GLU A 24 0.62 16.86 -12.49
C GLU A 24 1.93 16.39 -13.11
N SER A 25 2.78 15.70 -12.35
CA SER A 25 4.01 15.08 -12.89
C SER A 25 3.73 14.02 -13.97
N MET A 26 2.52 13.45 -13.97
CA MET A 26 2.02 12.50 -14.97
C MET A 26 1.19 13.17 -16.07
N GLY A 27 1.07 14.51 -16.06
CA GLY A 27 0.27 15.27 -17.03
C GLY A 27 -1.25 15.18 -16.82
N LEU A 28 -1.70 14.82 -15.61
CA LEU A 28 -3.11 14.67 -15.26
C LEU A 28 -3.51 15.65 -14.16
N THR A 29 -4.74 16.17 -14.21
CA THR A 29 -5.32 16.88 -13.06
C THR A 29 -6.04 15.90 -12.13
N VAL A 30 -6.25 16.31 -10.87
CA VAL A 30 -7.10 15.55 -9.92
C VAL A 30 -8.49 15.28 -10.51
N SER A 31 -9.06 16.27 -11.21
CA SER A 31 -10.37 16.11 -11.85
C SER A 31 -10.37 15.10 -12.99
N ASP A 32 -9.30 15.02 -13.78
CA ASP A 32 -9.19 14.04 -14.87
C ASP A 32 -9.05 12.62 -14.32
N ALA A 33 -8.22 12.43 -13.30
CA ALA A 33 -8.06 11.15 -12.62
C ALA A 33 -9.40 10.65 -12.04
N VAL A 34 -10.14 11.53 -11.36
CA VAL A 34 -11.46 11.18 -10.79
C VAL A 34 -12.48 10.87 -11.90
N ARG A 35 -12.50 11.63 -13.02
CA ARG A 35 -13.38 11.33 -14.15
C ARG A 35 -13.09 9.94 -14.74
N ILE A 36 -11.82 9.63 -15.01
CA ILE A 36 -11.40 8.33 -15.57
C ILE A 36 -11.82 7.20 -14.63
N LEU A 37 -11.55 7.34 -13.33
CA LEU A 37 -11.91 6.35 -12.30
C LEU A 37 -13.41 6.06 -12.31
N LEU A 38 -14.24 7.11 -12.24
CA LEU A 38 -15.70 6.95 -12.16
C LEU A 38 -16.29 6.45 -13.48
N THR A 39 -15.78 6.89 -14.62
CA THR A 39 -16.23 6.41 -15.93
C THR A 39 -15.91 4.93 -16.14
N ARG A 40 -14.69 4.48 -15.80
CA ARG A 40 -14.35 3.05 -15.88
C ARG A 40 -15.16 2.22 -14.91
N THR A 41 -15.29 2.67 -13.66
CA THR A 41 -16.10 1.96 -12.66
C THR A 41 -17.55 1.79 -13.11
N ALA A 42 -18.15 2.83 -13.71
CA ALA A 42 -19.51 2.79 -14.23
C ALA A 42 -19.69 1.84 -15.44
N ASN A 43 -18.68 1.75 -16.31
CA ASN A 43 -18.76 0.93 -17.53
C ASN A 43 -18.32 -0.53 -17.30
N GLU A 44 -17.31 -0.74 -16.47
CA GLU A 44 -16.64 -2.04 -16.26
C GLU A 44 -17.20 -2.77 -15.01
N GLY A 45 -17.90 -2.06 -14.13
CA GLY A 45 -18.51 -2.64 -12.92
C GLY A 45 -17.51 -3.03 -11.82
N THR A 46 -16.23 -2.64 -11.96
CA THR A 46 -15.15 -2.91 -11.00
C THR A 46 -14.29 -1.67 -10.78
N LEU A 47 -13.63 -1.58 -9.63
CA LEU A 47 -12.67 -0.52 -9.36
C LEU A 47 -11.37 -0.78 -10.16
N PRO A 48 -10.88 0.18 -10.96
CA PRO A 48 -9.68 0.02 -11.76
C PRO A 48 -8.42 0.11 -10.90
N ILE A 49 -7.89 -1.05 -10.47
CA ILE A 49 -6.67 -1.17 -9.65
C ILE A 49 -5.42 -0.68 -10.40
N ASP A 50 -5.41 -0.77 -11.73
CA ASP A 50 -4.27 -0.37 -12.57
C ASP A 50 -3.98 1.14 -12.60
N LEU A 51 -4.93 1.99 -12.18
CA LEU A 51 -4.68 3.44 -12.04
C LEU A 51 -3.95 3.79 -10.73
N VAL A 52 -3.85 2.84 -9.80
CA VAL A 52 -3.34 3.07 -8.44
C VAL A 52 -1.84 2.77 -8.33
N THR A 53 -1.29 1.99 -9.25
CA THR A 53 0.14 1.66 -9.30
C THR A 53 0.82 2.57 -10.32
N ASN A 54 1.84 3.31 -9.88
CA ASN A 54 2.78 3.93 -10.79
C ASN A 54 3.45 2.80 -11.60
N SER A 55 2.91 2.53 -12.80
CA SER A 55 3.22 1.33 -13.59
C SER A 55 4.72 1.15 -13.71
N GLU A 56 5.48 2.22 -13.93
CA GLU A 56 6.93 2.15 -14.09
C GLU A 56 7.64 1.68 -12.81
N ALA A 57 7.31 2.25 -11.65
CA ALA A 57 7.92 1.85 -10.38
C ALA A 57 7.55 0.41 -10.01
N TYR A 58 6.31 0.02 -10.27
CA TYR A 58 5.83 -1.34 -10.09
C TYR A 58 6.55 -2.32 -11.03
N ASP A 59 6.68 -1.97 -12.31
CA ASP A 59 7.32 -2.78 -13.33
C ASP A 59 8.82 -2.95 -13.05
N ILE A 60 9.51 -1.89 -12.61
CA ILE A 60 10.92 -1.95 -12.19
C ILE A 60 11.07 -2.91 -11.01
N TRP A 61 10.25 -2.75 -9.97
CA TRP A 61 10.27 -3.62 -8.80
C TRP A 61 9.95 -5.07 -9.18
N PHE A 62 8.93 -5.29 -10.00
CA PHE A 62 8.50 -6.61 -10.43
C PHE A 62 9.58 -7.31 -11.23
N ARG A 63 10.17 -6.63 -12.23
CA ARG A 63 11.29 -7.18 -13.02
C ARG A 63 12.50 -7.49 -12.15
N ALA A 64 12.82 -6.63 -11.18
CA ALA A 64 13.90 -6.89 -10.23
C ALA A 64 13.62 -8.15 -9.39
N LYS A 65 12.38 -8.32 -8.91
CA LYS A 65 11.98 -9.51 -8.15
C LYS A 65 11.93 -10.78 -8.98
N VAL A 66 11.50 -10.71 -10.23
CA VAL A 66 11.56 -11.85 -11.16
C VAL A 66 13.01 -12.24 -11.43
N ARG A 67 13.90 -11.27 -11.67
CA ARG A 67 15.32 -11.55 -11.89
C ARG A 67 15.96 -12.20 -10.65
N GLU A 68 15.69 -11.66 -9.46
CA GLU A 68 16.15 -12.24 -8.19
C GLU A 68 15.71 -13.69 -8.03
N ALA A 69 14.46 -14.03 -8.40
CA ALA A 69 13.96 -15.40 -8.32
C ALA A 69 14.60 -16.33 -9.37
N LEU A 70 14.88 -15.83 -10.59
CA LEU A 70 15.55 -16.62 -11.63
C LEU A 70 17.04 -16.86 -11.33
N ASP A 71 17.70 -15.92 -10.65
CA ASP A 71 19.10 -16.04 -10.23
C ASP A 71 19.26 -16.81 -8.91
N ASP A 72 18.16 -17.14 -8.24
CA ASP A 72 18.17 -17.90 -7.00
C ASP A 72 18.53 -19.37 -7.25
N THR A 73 19.71 -19.76 -6.80
CA THR A 73 20.22 -21.14 -6.95
C THR A 73 19.81 -22.06 -5.80
N ARG A 74 18.99 -21.59 -4.85
CA ARG A 74 18.53 -22.41 -3.74
C ARG A 74 17.61 -23.53 -4.24
N PRO A 75 17.65 -24.71 -3.60
CA PRO A 75 16.77 -25.81 -3.97
C PRO A 75 15.31 -25.46 -3.68
N ASP A 76 14.42 -26.00 -4.51
CA ASP A 76 12.98 -25.92 -4.27
C ASP A 76 12.62 -26.49 -2.90
N ILE A 77 11.68 -25.82 -2.23
CA ILE A 77 11.19 -26.24 -0.92
C ILE A 77 9.85 -26.94 -1.11
N ALA A 78 9.70 -28.13 -0.53
CA ALA A 78 8.43 -28.85 -0.55
C ALA A 78 7.34 -28.05 0.18
N ASN A 79 6.13 -28.05 -0.38
CA ASN A 79 4.99 -27.29 0.16
C ASN A 79 4.71 -27.60 1.65
N GLU A 80 4.85 -28.86 2.07
CA GLU A 80 4.66 -29.28 3.46
C GLU A 80 5.65 -28.59 4.43
N GLN A 81 6.90 -28.42 4.01
CA GLN A 81 7.93 -27.76 4.81
C GLN A 81 7.66 -26.26 4.93
N VAL A 82 7.17 -25.64 3.85
CA VAL A 82 6.73 -24.24 3.84
C VAL A 82 5.59 -24.03 4.84
N GLU A 83 4.56 -24.89 4.80
CA GLU A 83 3.41 -24.82 5.70
C GLU A 83 3.80 -24.96 7.18
N LEU A 84 4.69 -25.91 7.50
CA LEU A 84 5.20 -26.09 8.85
C LEU A 84 5.93 -24.83 9.34
N HIS A 85 6.85 -24.29 8.53
CA HIS A 85 7.60 -23.08 8.87
C HIS A 85 6.68 -21.87 9.14
N PHE A 86 5.69 -21.65 8.27
CA PHE A 86 4.76 -20.54 8.44
C PHE A 86 3.78 -20.77 9.59
N ALA A 87 3.38 -22.01 9.89
CA ALA A 87 2.57 -22.33 11.06
C ALA A 87 3.27 -21.94 12.38
N GLU A 88 4.57 -22.26 12.50
CA GLU A 88 5.39 -21.87 13.66
C GLU A 88 5.49 -20.36 13.81
N ARG A 89 5.75 -19.64 12.70
CA ARG A 89 5.84 -18.17 12.71
C ARG A 89 4.52 -17.51 13.11
N ARG A 90 3.38 -18.03 12.62
CA ARG A 90 2.05 -17.56 13.02
C ARG A 90 1.80 -17.80 14.51
N ALA A 91 2.17 -18.96 15.03
CA ALA A 91 2.03 -19.26 16.46
C ALA A 91 2.91 -18.35 17.34
N ALA A 92 4.15 -18.07 16.93
CA ALA A 92 5.05 -17.14 17.61
C ALA A 92 4.51 -15.70 17.60
N ALA A 93 4.01 -15.21 16.46
CA ALA A 93 3.41 -13.89 16.34
C ALA A 93 2.19 -13.72 17.26
N ARG A 94 1.33 -14.75 17.37
CA ARG A 94 0.18 -14.76 18.29
C ARG A 94 0.61 -14.67 19.75
N ARG A 95 1.64 -15.42 20.16
CA ARG A 95 2.20 -15.35 21.53
C ARG A 95 2.71 -13.95 21.86
N LYS A 96 3.46 -13.33 20.95
CA LYS A 96 3.96 -11.96 21.11
C LYS A 96 2.82 -10.92 21.20
N ALA A 97 1.75 -11.11 20.45
CA ALA A 97 0.57 -10.25 20.51
C ALA A 97 -0.20 -10.39 21.83
N SER A 98 -0.16 -11.57 22.46
CA SER A 98 -0.81 -11.84 23.75
C SER A 98 0.03 -11.42 24.98
N GLU A 99 1.31 -11.09 24.81
CA GLU A 99 2.15 -10.61 25.90
C GLU A 99 1.76 -9.16 26.28
N PRO A 100 1.41 -8.89 27.55
CA PRO A 100 1.13 -7.53 27.98
C PRO A 100 2.41 -6.70 27.88
N LYS A 101 2.39 -5.65 27.06
CA LYS A 101 3.49 -4.70 26.90
C LYS A 101 3.86 -4.15 28.28
N ALA A 102 4.98 -4.60 28.83
CA ALA A 102 5.49 -4.15 30.12
C ALA A 102 5.56 -2.61 30.11
N ARG A 103 4.75 -1.99 30.97
CA ARG A 103 4.73 -0.53 31.13
C ARG A 103 6.14 -0.10 31.56
N ARG A 104 6.84 0.65 30.72
CA ARG A 104 8.09 1.31 31.11
C ARG A 104 7.80 2.14 32.36
N PRO A 105 8.51 1.95 33.49
CA PRO A 105 8.34 2.83 34.63
C PRO A 105 8.74 4.24 34.20
N LEU A 106 7.82 5.20 34.39
CA LEU A 106 8.06 6.61 34.20
C LEU A 106 9.17 6.99 35.19
N LYS A 107 10.37 7.29 34.68
CA LYS A 107 11.42 7.86 35.53
C LYS A 107 11.00 9.29 35.85
N ASP A 108 10.50 9.48 37.06
CA ASP A 108 10.42 10.77 37.73
C ASP A 108 11.82 11.39 37.71
N SER A 109 12.08 12.22 36.71
CA SER A 109 13.34 12.94 36.52
C SER A 109 13.01 14.39 36.81
N GLY A 110 13.34 14.82 38.02
CA GLY A 110 13.10 16.16 38.52
C GLY A 110 13.66 17.24 37.57
N PHE A 111 12.87 18.28 37.40
CA PHE A 111 13.33 19.57 36.89
C PHE A 111 14.16 20.24 38.00
N PRO A 112 15.41 20.69 37.72
CA PRO A 112 16.07 21.64 38.59
C PRO A 112 15.52 23.06 38.34
N GLU A 113 15.63 23.88 39.39
CA GLU A 113 15.06 25.23 39.60
C GLU A 113 15.17 26.23 38.44
#